data_AF-A0A8X6QQX9-F1
#
_entry.id   AF-A0A8X6QQX9-F1
#
_cell.length_a   1.000
_cell.length_b   1.000
_cell.length_c   1.000
_cell.angle_alpha   90.00
_cell.angle_beta   90.00
_cell.angle_gamma   90.00
#
_symmetry.space_group_name_H-M   'P 1'
#
loop_
_entity.id
_entity.type
_entity.pdbx_description
1 polymer ?
#
loop_
_entity_poly.entity_id
_entity_poly.type
_entity_poly.pdbx_seq_one_letter_code
_entity_poly.pdbx_strand_id
1 'polypeptide(L)'
;MFLFEIQTAETKDLEIRDANHFRKRLRFRAKVIEELKKRFRNEYLGHLIQRQKQHPQSSNICDGDIVLIADDWKKRLQWPLARVIKLIPGKDGLVRTVKRRTQSCTLIRPIQRVFPLEVSGIV
;
A
#
# COMPACT_ATOMS: atom_id res chain seq x y z
N MET A 1 -9.51 45.47 -28.01
CA MET A 1 -10.09 45.03 -26.72
C MET A 1 -11.46 44.47 -27.01
N PHE A 2 -11.64 43.15 -26.97
CA PHE A 2 -12.95 42.52 -27.12
C PHE A 2 -13.24 41.76 -25.84
N LEU A 3 -14.06 42.35 -24.97
CA LEU A 3 -14.75 41.64 -23.92
C LEU A 3 -16.03 41.10 -24.55
N PHE A 4 -16.04 39.81 -24.89
CA PHE A 4 -17.30 39.12 -25.06
C PHE A 4 -17.84 38.83 -23.66
N GLU A 5 -19.08 39.23 -23.39
CA GLU A 5 -19.81 38.72 -22.23
C GLU A 5 -19.83 37.21 -22.32
N ILE A 6 -19.22 36.55 -21.34
CA ILE A 6 -19.42 35.12 -21.15
C ILE A 6 -20.89 34.99 -20.79
N GLN A 7 -21.72 34.53 -21.73
CA GLN A 7 -23.04 34.05 -21.37
C GLN A 7 -22.80 32.94 -20.35
N THR A 8 -23.12 33.20 -19.09
CA THR A 8 -23.14 32.15 -18.07
C THR A 8 -24.20 31.18 -18.55
N ALA A 9 -23.77 30.08 -19.17
CA ALA A 9 -24.64 28.94 -19.37
C ALA A 9 -25.08 28.52 -17.97
N GLU A 10 -26.28 28.96 -17.57
CA GLU A 10 -26.95 28.45 -16.39
C GLU A 10 -27.06 26.95 -16.62
N THR A 11 -26.21 26.19 -15.94
CA THR A 11 -26.16 24.73 -16.03
C THR A 11 -27.43 24.17 -15.37
N LYS A 12 -28.55 24.19 -16.10
CA LYS A 12 -29.84 23.65 -15.64
C LYS A 12 -29.72 22.20 -15.19
N ASP A 13 -28.76 21.46 -15.75
CA ASP A 13 -28.52 20.05 -15.43
C ASP A 13 -27.99 19.80 -14.02
N LEU A 14 -27.39 20.81 -13.38
CA LEU A 14 -26.91 20.69 -11.99
C LEU A 14 -28.03 20.89 -10.96
N GLU A 15 -29.16 21.48 -11.35
CA GLU A 15 -30.25 21.82 -10.42
C GLU A 15 -31.34 20.75 -10.29
N ILE A 16 -31.35 19.70 -11.13
CA ILE A 16 -32.39 18.66 -11.13
C ILE A 16 -31.99 17.40 -10.32
N ARG A 17 -30.84 17.42 -9.62
CA ARG A 17 -30.47 16.30 -8.74
C ARG A 17 -30.58 16.69 -7.27
N ASP A 18 -31.59 16.09 -6.62
CA ASP A 18 -31.83 16.18 -5.18
C ASP A 18 -30.52 15.94 -4.40
N ALA A 19 -30.22 16.83 -3.45
CA ALA A 19 -29.11 16.69 -2.50
C ALA A 19 -29.07 15.30 -1.86
N ASN A 20 -30.24 14.66 -1.66
CA ASN A 20 -30.34 13.30 -1.15
C ASN A 20 -29.75 12.24 -2.10
N HIS A 21 -29.89 12.41 -3.42
CA HIS A 21 -29.30 11.51 -4.42
C HIS A 21 -27.76 11.54 -4.33
N PHE A 22 -27.17 12.73 -4.26
CA PHE A 22 -25.72 12.88 -4.10
C PHE A 22 -25.23 12.31 -2.77
N ARG A 23 -25.93 12.60 -1.66
CA ARG A 23 -25.62 12.03 -0.33
C ARG A 23 -25.71 10.50 -0.33
N LYS A 24 -26.69 9.90 -1.01
CA LYS A 24 -26.82 8.43 -1.14
C LYS A 24 -25.64 7.84 -1.90
N ARG A 25 -25.24 8.46 -3.03
CA ARG A 25 -24.11 8.01 -3.83
C ARG A 25 -22.77 8.16 -3.12
N LEU A 26 -22.57 9.24 -2.36
CA LEU A 26 -21.38 9.45 -1.53
C LEU A 26 -21.27 8.39 -0.42
N ARG A 27 -22.38 8.12 0.30
CA ARG A 27 -22.44 7.06 1.31
C ARG A 27 -22.13 5.69 0.72
N PHE A 28 -22.69 5.37 -0.45
CA PHE A 28 -22.40 4.13 -1.14
C PHE A 28 -20.92 4.00 -1.52
N ARG A 29 -20.33 5.06 -2.11
CA ARG A 29 -18.88 5.09 -2.43
C ARG A 29 -18.01 4.87 -1.20
N ALA A 30 -18.32 5.55 -0.09
CA ALA A 30 -17.59 5.39 1.16
C ALA A 30 -17.67 3.93 1.66
N LYS A 31 -18.86 3.33 1.63
CA LYS A 31 -19.07 1.91 1.99
C LYS A 31 -18.25 0.97 1.11
N VAL A 32 -18.28 1.13 -0.21
CA VAL A 32 -17.51 0.28 -1.14
C VAL A 32 -16.01 0.41 -0.89
N ILE A 33 -15.50 1.62 -0.66
CA ILE A 33 -14.08 1.85 -0.32
C ILE A 33 -13.72 1.15 1.00
N GLU A 34 -14.59 1.20 2.00
CA GLU A 34 -14.37 0.53 3.28
C GLU A 34 -14.33 -1.00 3.13
N GLU A 35 -15.29 -1.56 2.37
CA GLU A 35 -15.33 -2.99 2.07
C GLU A 35 -14.08 -3.45 1.31
N LEU A 36 -13.63 -2.67 0.32
CA LEU A 36 -12.40 -2.96 -0.41
C LEU A 36 -11.17 -2.94 0.52
N LYS A 37 -11.06 -1.92 1.38
CA LYS A 37 -9.99 -1.84 2.38
C LYS A 37 -10.01 -3.01 3.36
N LYS A 38 -11.19 -3.51 3.71
CA LYS A 38 -11.35 -4.68 4.58
C LYS A 38 -10.89 -5.96 3.87
N ARG A 39 -11.35 -6.21 2.64
CA ARG A 39 -10.93 -7.38 1.84
C ARG A 39 -9.43 -7.37 1.58
N PHE A 40 -8.87 -6.25 1.11
CA PHE A 40 -7.43 -6.13 0.88
C PHE A 40 -6.58 -6.43 2.13
N ARG A 41 -7.04 -6.00 3.31
CA ARG A 41 -6.33 -6.24 4.57
C ARG A 41 -6.43 -7.70 5.03
N ASN A 42 -7.60 -8.31 4.87
CA ASN A 42 -7.86 -9.64 5.42
C ASN A 42 -7.38 -10.74 4.48
N GLU A 43 -7.63 -10.56 3.19
CA GLU A 43 -7.28 -11.51 2.15
C GLU A 43 -5.83 -11.26 1.74
N TYR A 44 -5.55 -10.18 0.99
CA TYR A 44 -4.21 -9.98 0.42
C TYR A 44 -3.10 -9.85 1.48
N LEU A 45 -3.18 -8.86 2.38
CA LEU A 45 -2.15 -8.71 3.43
C LEU A 45 -2.12 -9.89 4.40
N GLY A 46 -3.27 -10.54 4.64
CA GLY A 46 -3.35 -11.76 5.46
C GLY A 46 -2.57 -12.91 4.83
N HIS A 47 -2.80 -13.19 3.56
CA HIS A 47 -2.06 -14.19 2.78
C HIS A 47 -0.56 -13.91 2.78
N LEU A 48 -0.18 -12.64 2.60
CA LEU A 48 1.23 -12.24 2.54
C LEU A 48 1.94 -12.44 3.89
N ILE A 49 1.24 -12.17 5.00
CA ILE A 49 1.75 -12.47 6.36
C ILE A 49 1.85 -13.98 6.58
N GLN A 50 0.85 -14.74 6.15
CA GLN A 50 0.84 -16.19 6.29
C GLN A 50 1.99 -16.83 5.51
N ARG A 51 2.21 -16.41 4.26
CA ARG A 51 3.33 -16.86 3.42
C ARG A 51 4.67 -16.62 4.10
N GLN A 52 4.89 -15.42 4.64
CA GLN A 52 6.12 -15.08 5.36
C GLN A 52 6.30 -15.88 6.66
N LYS A 53 5.21 -16.21 7.37
CA LYS A 53 5.27 -17.04 8.59
C LYS A 53 5.62 -18.50 8.27
N GLN A 54 5.06 -19.05 7.20
CA GLN A 54 5.30 -20.44 6.80
C GLN A 54 6.73 -20.61 6.26
N HIS A 55 7.22 -19.65 5.48
CA HIS A 55 8.54 -19.74 4.87
C HIS A 55 9.36 -18.43 4.96
N PRO A 56 9.83 -18.05 6.15
CA PRO A 56 10.57 -16.81 6.35
C PRO A 56 11.95 -16.79 5.66
N GLN A 57 12.47 -17.96 5.29
CA GLN A 57 13.77 -18.15 4.63
C GLN A 57 13.64 -18.39 3.10
N SER A 58 12.46 -18.79 2.61
CA SER A 58 12.24 -19.07 1.17
C SER A 58 11.46 -17.98 0.43
N SER A 59 11.15 -16.88 1.13
CA SER A 59 10.82 -15.64 0.46
C SER A 59 12.04 -15.26 -0.38
N ASN A 60 11.97 -15.47 -1.69
CA ASN A 60 12.98 -15.10 -2.70
C ASN A 60 13.20 -13.58 -2.73
N ILE A 61 13.58 -13.01 -1.59
CA ILE A 61 13.89 -11.60 -1.42
C ILE A 61 15.32 -11.44 -1.88
N CYS A 62 15.52 -10.52 -2.81
CA CYS A 62 16.82 -10.14 -3.32
C CYS A 62 17.14 -8.70 -2.93
N ASP A 63 18.42 -8.35 -3.05
CA ASP A 63 18.85 -6.96 -2.99
C ASP A 63 18.19 -6.18 -4.13
N GLY A 64 17.60 -5.02 -3.84
CA GLY A 64 16.85 -4.21 -4.80
C GLY A 64 15.33 -4.37 -4.75
N ASP A 65 14.82 -5.43 -4.14
CA ASP A 65 13.37 -5.70 -4.11
C ASP A 65 12.58 -4.66 -3.30
N ILE A 66 11.34 -4.44 -3.72
CA ILE A 66 10.38 -3.60 -3.00
C ILE A 66 9.54 -4.47 -2.08
N VAL A 67 9.57 -4.14 -0.79
CA VAL A 67 8.95 -4.93 0.28
C VAL A 67 8.10 -4.05 1.18
N LEU A 68 7.05 -4.63 1.77
CA LEU A 68 6.34 -4.03 2.90
C LEU A 68 7.07 -4.36 4.20
N ILE A 69 7.02 -3.43 5.15
CA ILE A 69 7.69 -3.59 6.44
C ILE A 69 6.67 -3.47 7.57
N ALA A 70 6.62 -4.49 8.43
CA ALA A 70 5.80 -4.43 9.62
C ALA A 70 6.24 -3.27 10.52
N ASP A 71 5.28 -2.42 10.86
CA ASP A 71 5.41 -1.34 11.82
C ASP A 71 4.30 -1.53 12.87
N ASP A 72 4.69 -1.72 14.12
CA ASP A 72 3.76 -2.01 15.23
C ASP A 72 2.96 -0.76 15.63
N TRP A 73 3.47 0.45 15.33
CA TRP A 73 2.78 1.71 15.60
C TRP A 73 1.79 2.11 14.51
N LYS A 74 1.82 1.44 13.35
CA LYS A 74 0.96 1.75 12.21
C LYS A 74 -0.03 0.64 11.92
N LYS A 75 -1.20 1.01 11.42
CA LYS A 75 -2.16 0.02 10.89
C LYS A 75 -1.49 -0.71 9.72
N ARG A 76 -1.84 -1.99 9.50
CA ARG A 76 -1.23 -2.81 8.42
C ARG A 76 -1.32 -2.18 7.03
N LEU A 77 -2.42 -1.47 6.75
CA LEU A 77 -2.62 -0.72 5.51
C LEU A 77 -1.69 0.49 5.34
N GLN A 78 -1.00 0.90 6.40
CA GLN A 78 -0.08 2.03 6.46
C GLN A 78 1.36 1.57 6.70
N TRP A 79 1.62 0.27 6.59
CA TRP A 79 2.99 -0.24 6.66
C TRP A 79 3.83 0.37 5.54
N PRO A 80 5.04 0.86 5.86
CA PRO A 80 5.87 1.54 4.88
C PRO A 80 6.38 0.56 3.83
N LEU A 81 6.36 1.01 2.59
CA LEU A 81 7.14 0.41 1.50
C LEU A 81 8.62 0.75 1.69
N ALA A 82 9.48 -0.22 1.44
CA ALA A 82 10.91 -0.03 1.48
C ALA A 82 11.59 -0.82 0.37
N ARG A 83 12.75 -0.33 -0.07
CA ARG A 83 13.65 -1.08 -0.95
C ARG A 83 14.67 -1.84 -0.11
N VAL A 84 14.90 -3.10 -0.44
CA VAL A 84 15.98 -3.89 0.16
C VAL A 84 17.31 -3.38 -0.38
N ILE A 85 18.22 -3.02 0.51
CA ILE A 85 19.57 -2.57 0.15
C ILE A 85 20.54 -3.75 0.23
N LYS A 86 20.44 -4.53 1.30
CA LYS A 86 21.35 -5.65 1.55
C LYS A 86 20.71 -6.69 2.47
N LEU A 87 20.82 -7.95 2.10
CA LEU A 87 20.55 -9.10 2.96
C LEU A 87 21.76 -9.40 3.85
N ILE A 88 21.52 -9.63 5.14
CA ILE A 88 22.57 -9.91 6.12
C ILE A 88 22.41 -11.35 6.62
N PRO A 89 23.26 -12.29 6.15
CA PRO A 89 23.28 -13.66 6.64
C PRO A 89 23.91 -13.76 8.02
N GLY A 90 23.48 -14.76 8.79
CA GLY A 90 24.14 -15.17 10.04
C GLY A 90 25.35 -16.07 9.78
N LYS A 91 25.93 -16.60 10.87
CA LYS A 91 27.11 -17.49 10.81
C LYS A 91 26.86 -18.81 10.07
N ASP A 92 25.61 -19.25 10.03
CA ASP A 92 25.11 -20.45 9.34
C ASP A 92 24.70 -20.19 7.88
N GLY A 93 24.94 -18.98 7.35
CA GLY A 93 24.58 -18.59 5.99
C GLY A 93 23.11 -18.20 5.80
N LEU A 94 22.26 -18.37 6.82
CA LEU A 94 20.83 -18.05 6.74
C LEU A 94 20.58 -16.55 6.92
N VAL A 95 19.79 -15.96 6.03
CA VAL A 95 19.42 -14.54 6.09
C VAL A 95 18.46 -14.32 7.25
N ARG A 96 18.90 -13.57 8.27
CA ARG A 96 18.04 -13.22 9.42
C ARG A 96 17.56 -11.79 9.39
N THR A 97 18.29 -10.92 8.71
CA THR A 97 18.07 -9.49 8.82
C THR A 97 18.30 -8.81 7.48
N VAL A 98 17.53 -7.75 7.23
CA VAL A 98 17.54 -7.01 5.98
C VAL A 98 17.81 -5.55 6.29
N LYS A 99 18.80 -4.99 5.60
CA LYS A 99 19.02 -3.54 5.55
C LYS A 99 18.10 -2.98 4.48
N ARG A 100 17.22 -2.06 4.85
CA ARG A 100 16.20 -1.49 3.97
C ARG A 100 16.26 0.03 3.92
N ARG A 101 15.84 0.62 2.81
CA ARG A 101 15.65 2.06 2.63
C ARG A 101 14.17 2.38 2.50
N THR A 102 13.66 3.17 3.44
CA THR A 102 12.36 3.86 3.30
C THR A 102 12.63 5.25 2.72
N GLN A 103 11.60 5.99 2.33
CA GLN A 103 11.72 7.39 1.90
C GLN A 103 12.53 8.25 2.89
N SER A 104 12.33 8.04 4.20
CA SER A 104 12.90 8.88 5.25
C SER A 104 14.22 8.37 5.82
N CYS A 105 14.42 7.04 5.88
CA CYS A 105 15.54 6.46 6.64
C CYS A 105 15.95 5.08 6.14
N THR A 106 17.21 4.74 6.41
CA THR A 106 17.76 3.40 6.22
C THR A 106 17.83 2.70 7.57
N LEU A 107 17.13 1.57 7.70
CA LEU A 107 17.06 0.82 8.95
C LEU A 107 17.25 -0.66 8.71
N ILE A 108 17.68 -1.34 9.75
CA ILE A 108 17.84 -2.79 9.78
C ILE A 108 16.60 -3.40 10.44
N ARG A 109 16.02 -4.43 9.81
CA ARG A 109 14.84 -5.13 10.32
C ARG A 109 14.98 -6.65 10.16
N PRO A 110 14.48 -7.46 11.11
CA PRO A 110 14.44 -8.91 10.96
C PRO A 110 13.62 -9.30 9.73
N ILE A 111 14.04 -10.36 9.03
CA ILE A 111 13.38 -10.83 7.81
C ILE A 111 11.91 -11.24 8.06
N GLN A 112 11.58 -11.67 9.28
CA GLN A 112 10.20 -11.97 9.70
C GLN A 112 9.25 -10.77 9.68
N ARG A 113 9.81 -9.54 9.72
CA ARG A 113 9.06 -8.28 9.65
C ARG A 113 9.07 -7.69 8.23
N VAL A 114 9.64 -8.41 7.27
CA VAL A 114 9.73 -8.03 5.86
C VAL A 114 8.78 -8.89 5.06
N PHE A 115 8.02 -8.25 4.21
CA PHE A 115 6.90 -8.84 3.49
C PHE A 115 7.10 -8.60 1.99
N PRO A 116 7.55 -9.63 1.24
CA PRO A 116 7.81 -9.49 -0.19
C PRO A 116 6.50 -9.24 -0.94
N LEU A 117 6.53 -8.29 -1.88
CA LEU A 117 5.43 -8.10 -2.81
C LEU A 117 5.63 -9.03 -4.01
N GLU A 118 4.55 -9.31 -4.74
CA GLU A 118 4.59 -10.14 -5.97
C GLU A 118 5.28 -9.41 -7.15
N VAL A 119 5.86 -8.23 -6.91
CA VAL A 119 6.55 -7.42 -7.92
C VAL A 119 8.05 -7.63 -7.73
N SER A 120 8.67 -8.34 -8.65
CA SER A 120 10.13 -8.50 -8.68
C SER A 120 10.76 -7.16 -9.07
N GLY A 121 11.74 -6.69 -8.31
CA GLY A 121 12.51 -5.50 -8.67
C GLY A 121 13.47 -5.79 -9.82
N ILE A 122 12.97 -6.04 -11.04
CA ILE A 122 13.79 -6.06 -12.25
C ILE A 122 13.81 -4.61 -12.78
N VAL A 123 14.82 -3.85 -12.35
CA VAL A 123 15.29 -2.63 -13.04
C VAL A 123 16.80 -2.57 -12.91
#